data_AF-A0A2W7AGE5-F1
#
_entry.id   AF-A0A2W7AGE5-F1
#
_cell.length_a   1.000
_cell.length_b   1.000
_cell.length_c   1.000
_cell.angle_alpha   90.00
_cell.angle_beta   90.00
_cell.angle_gamma   90.00
#
_symmetry.space_group_name_H-M   'P 1'
#
loop_
_entity.id
_entity.type
_entity.pdbx_description
1 polymer ?
#
loop_
_entity_poly.entity_id
_entity_poly.type
_entity_poly.pdbx_seq_one_letter_code
_entity_poly.pdbx_strand_id
1 'polypeptide(L)'
;MRNPNQRLIRTLGLGWLTFAALGLGLRQILASPRVTVVIDRSYCAPAQWQRVSDRYADLYEQQQQRQITIDQVIYVNDFDGQQVADTVPDPAEVQALRLFGQPNPAELQQAAADHPGATVLSCRN
;
A
#
# COMPACT_ATOMS: atom_id res chain seq x y z
N MET A 1 29.08 -18.35 50.01
CA MET A 1 28.85 -16.89 50.09
C MET A 1 28.39 -16.40 48.72
N ARG A 2 27.11 -16.04 48.56
CA ARG A 2 26.51 -15.66 47.27
C ARG A 2 26.74 -14.16 47.08
N ASN A 3 27.67 -13.80 46.20
CA ASN A 3 28.13 -12.41 46.04
C ASN A 3 26.96 -11.50 45.62
N PRO A 4 26.66 -10.40 46.35
CA PRO A 4 25.56 -9.49 46.05
C PRO A 4 25.66 -8.87 44.65
N ASN A 5 26.87 -8.71 44.13
CA ASN A 5 27.13 -8.21 42.76
C ASN A 5 26.54 -9.11 41.66
N GLN A 6 26.45 -10.42 41.88
CA GLN A 6 25.89 -11.35 40.90
C GLN A 6 24.36 -11.24 40.77
N ARG A 7 23.68 -10.86 41.86
CA ARG A 7 22.23 -10.58 41.83
C ARG A 7 21.94 -9.28 41.09
N LEU A 8 22.76 -8.25 41.32
CA LEU A 8 22.64 -6.96 40.64
C LEU A 8 22.82 -7.10 39.13
N ILE A 9 23.86 -7.83 38.68
CA ILE A 9 24.11 -8.06 37.25
C ILE A 9 22.96 -8.86 36.61
N ARG A 10 22.37 -9.82 37.33
CA ARG A 10 21.22 -10.58 36.82
C ARG A 10 19.97 -9.71 36.68
N THR A 11 19.64 -8.86 37.65
CA THR A 11 18.47 -7.98 37.53
C THR A 11 18.66 -6.88 36.49
N LEU A 12 19.87 -6.30 36.38
CA LEU A 12 20.22 -5.36 35.32
C LEU A 12 20.18 -6.03 33.93
N GLY A 13 20.74 -7.23 33.80
CA GLY A 13 20.70 -8.00 32.56
C GLY A 13 19.29 -8.39 32.13
N LEU A 14 18.45 -8.82 33.09
CA LEU A 14 17.03 -9.12 32.82
C LEU A 14 16.24 -7.87 32.42
N GLY A 15 16.47 -6.74 33.08
CA GLY A 15 15.83 -5.46 32.74
C GLY A 15 16.21 -4.96 31.34
N TRP A 16 17.47 -5.12 30.95
CA TRP A 16 17.93 -4.81 29.59
C TRP A 16 17.34 -5.78 28.55
N LEU A 17 17.23 -7.08 28.87
CA LEU A 17 16.61 -8.06 27.97
C LEU A 17 15.13 -7.78 27.74
N THR A 18 14.35 -7.44 28.77
CA THR A 18 12.94 -7.05 28.59
C THR A 18 12.80 -5.75 27.80
N PHE A 19 13.68 -4.76 28.03
CA PHE A 19 13.66 -3.51 27.27
C PHE A 19 14.02 -3.72 25.78
N ALA A 20 15.03 -4.56 25.50
CA ALA A 20 15.40 -4.91 24.13
C ALA A 20 14.29 -5.71 23.41
N ALA A 21 13.64 -6.65 24.11
CA ALA A 21 12.52 -7.41 23.58
C ALA A 21 11.31 -6.52 23.26
N LEU A 22 10.99 -5.55 24.13
CA LEU A 22 9.93 -4.57 23.89
C LEU A 22 10.25 -3.64 22.70
N GLY A 23 11.50 -3.17 22.58
CA GLY A 23 11.93 -2.33 21.46
C GLY A 23 11.90 -3.05 20.10
N LEU A 24 12.21 -4.35 20.06
CA LEU A 24 12.09 -5.17 18.86
C LEU A 24 10.64 -5.51 18.51
N GLY A 25 9.79 -5.75 19.52
CA GLY A 25 8.36 -6.01 19.33
C GLY A 25 7.62 -4.84 18.70
N LEU A 26 7.90 -3.60 19.13
CA LEU A 26 7.27 -2.41 18.56
C LEU A 26 7.61 -2.22 17.07
N ARG A 27 8.84 -2.53 16.65
CA ARG A 27 9.24 -2.43 15.24
C ARG A 27 8.48 -3.37 14.32
N GLN A 28 8.15 -4.58 14.78
CA GLN A 28 7.38 -5.52 13.97
C GLN A 28 5.90 -5.14 13.84
N ILE A 29 5.33 -4.49 14.86
CA ILE A 29 3.93 -4.05 14.85
C ILE A 29 3.76 -2.78 13.98
N LEU A 30 4.82 -1.98 13.81
CA LEU A 30 4.83 -0.74 13.03
C LEU A 30 5.14 -0.93 11.54
N ALA A 31 5.13 -2.16 11.01
CA ALA A 31 5.28 -2.37 9.58
C ALA A 31 4.09 -1.76 8.83
N SER A 32 4.34 -0.78 7.96
CA SER A 32 3.30 -0.10 7.19
C SER A 32 2.52 -1.12 6.35
N PRO A 33 1.17 -1.09 6.37
CA PRO A 33 0.35 -1.98 5.55
C PRO A 33 0.70 -1.81 4.07
N ARG A 34 0.92 -2.94 3.39
CA ARG A 34 1.13 -2.98 1.94
C ARG A 34 -0.22 -3.04 1.24
N VAL A 35 -0.39 -2.22 0.21
CA VAL A 35 -1.60 -2.18 -0.60
C VAL A 35 -1.24 -2.32 -2.08
N THR A 36 -2.08 -3.05 -2.80
CA THR A 36 -2.08 -3.03 -4.27
C THR A 36 -3.11 -2.00 -4.72
N VAL A 37 -2.80 -1.15 -5.68
CA VAL A 37 -3.79 -0.23 -6.25
C VAL A 37 -4.24 -0.75 -7.61
N VAL A 38 -5.53 -1.00 -7.77
CA VAL A 38 -6.10 -1.40 -9.05
C VAL A 38 -6.82 -0.19 -9.63
N ILE A 39 -6.40 0.29 -10.80
CA ILE A 39 -6.92 1.49 -11.44
C ILE A 39 -7.64 1.08 -12.73
N ASP A 40 -8.93 1.38 -12.80
CA ASP A 40 -9.69 1.30 -14.05
C ASP A 40 -9.25 2.44 -14.98
N ARG A 41 -8.59 2.10 -16.09
CA ARG A 41 -8.11 3.04 -17.11
C ARG A 41 -9.04 3.14 -18.31
N SER A 42 -10.26 2.64 -18.18
CA SER A 42 -11.29 2.80 -19.20
C SER A 42 -11.67 4.26 -19.42
N TYR A 43 -12.24 4.56 -20.59
CA TYR A 43 -12.65 5.92 -20.92
C TYR A 43 -13.74 6.44 -19.95
N CYS A 44 -13.47 7.57 -19.33
CA CYS A 44 -14.44 8.26 -18.46
C CYS A 44 -14.33 9.78 -18.58
N ALA A 45 -15.34 10.50 -18.05
CA ALA A 45 -15.36 11.96 -18.16
C ALA A 45 -14.19 12.59 -17.38
N PRO A 46 -13.62 13.73 -17.83
CA PRO A 46 -12.46 14.34 -17.16
C PRO A 46 -12.65 14.59 -15.66
N ALA A 47 -13.85 15.02 -15.23
CA ALA A 47 -14.18 15.21 -13.82
C ALA A 47 -14.32 13.91 -13.02
N GLN A 48 -14.58 12.78 -13.68
CA GLN A 48 -14.55 11.46 -13.03
C GLN A 48 -13.10 10.98 -12.91
N TRP A 49 -12.31 11.13 -13.97
CA TRP A 49 -10.89 10.78 -13.95
C TRP A 49 -10.12 11.57 -12.91
N GLN A 50 -10.38 12.88 -12.80
CA GLN A 50 -9.73 13.72 -11.81
C GLN A 50 -9.93 13.17 -10.38
N ARG A 51 -11.12 12.66 -10.06
CA ARG A 51 -11.39 12.04 -8.75
C ARG A 51 -10.61 10.75 -8.52
N VAL A 52 -10.39 9.96 -9.57
CA VAL A 52 -9.56 8.74 -9.51
C VAL A 52 -8.10 9.14 -9.27
N SER A 53 -7.58 10.12 -10.03
CA SER A 53 -6.21 10.61 -9.86
C SER A 53 -5.99 11.28 -8.50
N ASP A 54 -6.97 12.02 -7.99
CA ASP A 54 -6.88 12.66 -6.67
C ASP A 54 -6.83 11.60 -5.55
N ARG A 55 -7.68 10.57 -5.62
CA ARG A 55 -7.61 9.45 -4.67
C ARG A 55 -6.28 8.70 -4.74
N TYR A 56 -5.72 8.54 -5.94
CA TYR A 56 -4.39 7.95 -6.07
C TYR A 56 -3.31 8.84 -5.43
N ALA A 57 -3.39 10.16 -5.64
CA ALA A 57 -2.49 11.13 -5.02
C ALA A 57 -2.55 11.06 -3.48
N ASP A 58 -3.75 10.92 -2.91
CA ASP A 58 -3.93 10.75 -1.46
C ASP A 58 -3.22 9.49 -0.94
N LEU A 59 -3.33 8.36 -1.65
CA LEU A 59 -2.62 7.12 -1.30
C LEU A 59 -1.11 7.28 -1.42
N TYR A 60 -0.65 7.97 -2.47
CA TYR A 60 0.77 8.24 -2.67
C TYR A 60 1.33 9.14 -1.55
N GLU A 61 0.57 10.13 -1.10
CA GLU A 61 0.94 10.96 0.05
C GLU A 61 1.00 10.12 1.35
N GLN A 62 0.03 9.24 1.58
CA GLN A 62 0.06 8.31 2.72
C GLN A 62 1.31 7.41 2.69
N GLN A 63 1.74 6.98 1.50
CA GLN A 63 3.00 6.27 1.34
C GLN A 63 4.21 7.14 1.73
N GLN A 64 4.25 8.41 1.30
CA GLN A 64 5.33 9.33 1.69
C GLN A 64 5.38 9.55 3.20
N GLN A 65 4.22 9.59 3.84
CA GLN A 65 4.07 9.68 5.30
C GLN A 65 4.33 8.33 6.02
N ARG A 66 4.70 7.28 5.29
CA ARG A 66 4.96 5.91 5.78
C ARG A 66 3.75 5.27 6.47
N GLN A 67 2.54 5.73 6.17
CA GLN A 67 1.30 5.16 6.69
C GLN A 67 0.93 3.88 5.93
N ILE A 68 1.22 3.85 4.64
CA ILE A 68 1.03 2.67 3.77
C ILE A 68 2.27 2.44 2.92
N THR A 69 2.31 1.33 2.19
CA THR A 69 3.27 1.10 1.11
C THR A 69 2.49 0.58 -0.08
N ILE A 70 2.51 1.32 -1.20
CA ILE A 70 1.94 0.85 -2.46
C ILE A 70 2.96 -0.14 -3.03
N ASP A 71 2.58 -1.42 -3.05
CA ASP A 71 3.45 -2.50 -3.51
C ASP A 71 3.50 -2.54 -5.04
N GLN A 72 2.34 -2.32 -5.66
CA GLN A 72 2.17 -2.34 -7.11
C GLN A 72 0.90 -1.59 -7.52
N VAL A 73 0.87 -1.16 -8.79
CA VAL A 73 -0.30 -0.56 -9.43
C VAL A 73 -0.68 -1.40 -10.64
N ILE A 74 -1.96 -1.73 -10.76
CA ILE A 74 -2.50 -2.56 -11.84
C ILE A 74 -3.53 -1.74 -12.60
N TYR A 75 -3.29 -1.51 -13.88
CA TYR A 75 -4.25 -0.89 -14.79
C TYR A 75 -5.19 -1.95 -15.34
N VAL A 76 -6.48 -1.64 -15.39
CA VAL A 76 -7.49 -2.53 -15.98
C VAL A 76 -8.27 -1.78 -17.06
N ASN A 77 -8.43 -2.40 -18.23
CA ASN A 77 -9.34 -1.96 -19.28
C ASN A 77 -9.80 -3.19 -20.12
N ASP A 78 -10.78 -3.00 -21.00
CA ASP A 78 -11.29 -4.07 -21.87
C ASP A 78 -10.35 -4.48 -23.02
N PHE A 79 -9.35 -3.65 -23.36
CA PHE A 79 -8.45 -3.89 -24.51
C PHE A 79 -7.18 -4.65 -24.14
N ASP A 80 -6.48 -4.19 -23.10
CA ASP A 80 -5.19 -4.72 -22.63
C ASP A 80 -5.38 -5.66 -21.42
N GLY A 81 -6.59 -5.75 -20.89
CA GLY A 81 -6.91 -6.55 -19.71
C GLY A 81 -6.27 -5.96 -18.46
N GLN A 82 -5.58 -6.80 -17.69
CA GLN A 82 -4.81 -6.38 -16.52
C GLN A 82 -3.35 -6.12 -16.88
N GLN A 83 -2.86 -4.91 -16.61
CA GLN A 83 -1.49 -4.50 -16.85
C GLN A 83 -0.86 -3.99 -15.55
N VAL A 84 0.12 -4.73 -15.04
CA VAL A 84 0.92 -4.28 -13.88
C VAL A 84 1.89 -3.19 -14.34
N ALA A 85 1.96 -2.09 -13.59
CA ALA A 85 2.94 -1.04 -13.80
C ALA A 85 4.33 -1.51 -13.36
N ASP A 86 5.36 -1.23 -14.17
CA ASP A 86 6.74 -1.63 -13.87
C ASP A 86 7.27 -0.99 -12.57
N THR A 87 6.81 0.23 -12.29
CA THR A 87 7.10 0.97 -11.05
C THR A 87 5.81 1.58 -10.53
N VAL A 88 5.79 1.92 -9.24
CA VAL A 88 4.70 2.74 -8.68
C VAL A 88 4.76 4.12 -9.37
N PRO A 89 3.76 4.49 -10.17
CA PRO A 89 3.77 5.73 -10.95
C PRO A 89 3.60 6.94 -10.05
N ASP A 90 4.13 8.09 -10.46
CA ASP A 90 3.86 9.34 -9.78
C ASP A 90 2.41 9.80 -10.02
N PRO A 91 1.80 10.58 -9.10
CA PRO A 91 0.42 11.05 -9.28
C PRO A 91 0.19 11.84 -10.57
N ALA A 92 1.20 12.60 -11.02
CA ALA A 92 1.14 13.33 -12.29
C ALA A 92 1.13 12.40 -13.51
N GLU A 93 1.82 11.25 -13.43
CA GLU A 93 1.81 10.24 -14.50
C GLU A 93 0.44 9.58 -14.57
N VAL A 94 -0.16 9.23 -13.42
CA VAL A 94 -1.52 8.70 -13.37
C VAL A 94 -2.50 9.72 -13.95
N GLN A 95 -2.41 10.99 -13.56
CA GLN A 95 -3.31 12.03 -14.11
C GLN A 95 -3.19 12.16 -15.64
N ALA A 96 -1.98 12.02 -16.18
CA ALA A 96 -1.71 12.11 -17.62
C ALA A 96 -1.96 10.80 -18.41
N LEU A 97 -2.42 9.73 -17.76
CA LEU A 97 -2.69 8.46 -18.43
C LEU A 97 -3.72 8.63 -19.55
N ARG A 98 -3.49 7.89 -20.63
CA ARG A 98 -4.46 7.77 -21.71
C ARG A 98 -5.58 6.84 -21.27
N LEU A 99 -6.80 7.38 -21.25
CA LEU A 99 -8.01 6.63 -20.98
C LEU A 99 -8.64 6.17 -22.29
N PHE A 100 -8.94 4.89 -22.38
CA PHE A 100 -9.51 4.32 -23.60
C PHE A 100 -10.23 3.02 -23.29
N GLY A 101 -11.10 2.61 -24.21
CA GLY A 101 -11.88 1.39 -24.03
C GLY A 101 -13.06 1.56 -23.08
N GLN A 102 -13.73 0.46 -22.77
CA GLN A 102 -14.86 0.39 -21.86
C GLN A 102 -14.47 -0.23 -20.51
N PRO A 103 -15.19 0.13 -19.42
CA PRO A 103 -14.95 -0.48 -18.12
C PRO A 103 -15.25 -1.98 -18.14
N ASN A 104 -14.31 -2.79 -17.64
CA ASN A 104 -14.47 -4.24 -17.48
C ASN A 104 -14.64 -4.61 -15.99
N PRO A 105 -15.88 -4.68 -15.46
CA PRO A 105 -16.10 -4.93 -14.04
C PRO A 105 -15.67 -6.34 -13.60
N ALA A 106 -15.72 -7.32 -14.51
CA ALA A 106 -15.30 -8.69 -14.20
C ALA A 106 -13.79 -8.75 -13.94
N GLU A 107 -12.99 -8.12 -14.80
CA GLU A 107 -11.53 -8.07 -14.61
C GLU A 107 -11.11 -7.19 -13.44
N LEU A 108 -11.81 -6.08 -13.18
CA LEU A 108 -11.57 -5.27 -11.99
C LEU A 108 -11.79 -6.06 -10.70
N GLN A 109 -12.89 -6.83 -10.65
CA GLN A 109 -13.19 -7.69 -9.51
C GLN A 109 -12.18 -8.83 -9.39
N GLN A 110 -11.75 -9.41 -10.52
CA GLN A 110 -10.73 -10.45 -10.53
C GLN A 110 -9.39 -9.91 -10.02
N ALA A 111 -8.91 -8.77 -10.52
CA ALA A 111 -7.69 -8.12 -10.04
C ALA A 111 -7.76 -7.80 -8.53
N ALA A 112 -8.92 -7.34 -8.05
CA ALA A 112 -9.13 -7.11 -6.62
C ALA A 112 -9.15 -8.41 -5.79
N ALA A 113 -9.68 -9.51 -6.35
CA ALA A 113 -9.73 -10.80 -5.68
C ALA A 113 -8.35 -11.48 -5.62
N ASP A 114 -7.55 -11.34 -6.68
CA ASP A 114 -6.19 -11.88 -6.77
C ASP A 114 -5.21 -11.16 -5.81
N HIS A 115 -5.57 -9.95 -5.37
CA HIS A 115 -4.78 -9.11 -4.47
C HIS A 115 -5.56 -8.73 -3.19
N PRO A 116 -5.56 -9.58 -2.15
CA PRO A 116 -6.26 -9.29 -0.90
C PRO A 116 -5.72 -8.02 -0.25
N GLY A 117 -6.59 -7.04 -0.02
CA GLY A 117 -6.20 -5.70 0.46
C GLY A 117 -5.96 -4.68 -0.66
N ALA A 118 -6.32 -5.00 -1.90
CA ALA A 118 -6.26 -4.05 -3.00
C ALA A 118 -7.28 -2.91 -2.85
N THR A 119 -6.83 -1.70 -3.17
CA THR A 119 -7.68 -0.51 -3.29
C THR A 119 -8.06 -0.34 -4.75
N VAL A 120 -9.35 -0.48 -5.06
CA VAL A 120 -9.87 -0.29 -6.42
C VAL A 120 -10.24 1.18 -6.61
N LEU A 121 -9.66 1.80 -7.64
CA LEU A 121 -9.94 3.14 -8.09
C LEU A 121 -10.61 3.04 -9.46
N SER A 122 -11.88 3.45 -9.56
CA SER A 122 -12.59 3.44 -10.83
C SER A 122 -13.46 4.69 -11.00
N CYS A 123 -13.76 5.03 -12.26
CA CYS A 123 -14.61 6.19 -12.57
C CYS A 123 -16.09 5.96 -12.23
N ARG A 124 -16.49 4.69 -12.02
CA ARG A 124 -17.83 4.33 -11.51
C ARG A 124 -17.76 4.23 -10.00
N ASN A 125 -18.68 4.93 -9.35
CA ASN A 125 -18.79 4.95 -7.89
C ASN A 125 -19.32 3.62 -7.37
#